data_AF-U6Q215-F1
#
_entry.id   AF-U6Q215-F1
#
_cell.length_a   1.000
_cell.length_b   1.000
_cell.length_c   1.000
_cell.angle_alpha   90.00
_cell.angle_beta   90.00
_cell.angle_gamma   90.00
#
_symmetry.space_group_name_H-M   'P 1'
#
loop_
_entity.id
_entity.type
_entity.pdbx_description
1 polymer ?
#
loop_
_entity_poly.entity_id
_entity_poly.type
_entity_poly.pdbx_seq_one_letter_code
_entity_poly.pdbx_strand_id
1 'polypeptide(L)'
;MEVLGLKVSDILIAEVSSITRIEVPATTGLKAGQLVDYPLRGQKLVALTDERNGTVQIQPHNCIINLAYTPMSEIQAAFAVEAHSDVEGNVMSVGNHDALEALQKAGDNYGVMYRGTPRP
;
A
#
# COMPACT_ATOMS: atom_id res chain seq x y z
N MET A 1 13.16 7.54 -25.61
CA MET A 1 13.43 6.78 -24.37
C MET A 1 12.12 6.19 -23.92
N GLU A 2 11.91 4.88 -24.10
CA GLU A 2 10.83 4.19 -23.40
C GLU A 2 11.22 4.17 -21.93
N VAL A 3 10.46 4.89 -21.10
CA VAL A 3 10.52 4.72 -19.66
C VAL A 3 9.79 3.39 -19.43
N LEU A 4 10.52 2.28 -19.28
CA LEU A 4 9.90 1.03 -18.87
C LEU A 4 9.22 1.30 -17.52
N GLY A 5 7.88 1.34 -17.53
CA GLY A 5 7.08 1.49 -16.33
C GLY A 5 7.39 0.37 -15.34
N LEU A 6 7.07 0.60 -14.07
CA LEU A 6 7.25 -0.40 -13.02
C LEU A 6 6.58 -1.72 -13.41
N LYS A 7 7.31 -2.81 -13.23
CA LYS A 7 6.78 -4.15 -13.40
C LYS A 7 6.12 -4.59 -12.10
N VAL A 8 5.13 -5.48 -12.23
CA VAL A 8 4.50 -6.12 -11.08
C VAL A 8 5.54 -6.75 -10.15
N SER A 9 6.59 -7.37 -10.68
CA SER A 9 7.68 -7.98 -9.89
C SER A 9 8.55 -7.00 -9.11
N ASP A 10 8.55 -5.72 -9.48
CA ASP A 10 9.29 -4.70 -8.72
C ASP A 10 8.57 -4.39 -7.40
N ILE A 11 7.23 -4.46 -7.43
CA ILE A 11 6.34 -4.14 -6.30
C ILE A 11 5.97 -5.40 -5.52
N LEU A 12 5.61 -6.49 -6.20
CA LEU A 12 5.20 -7.74 -5.59
C LEU A 12 6.38 -8.69 -5.49
N ILE A 13 7.00 -8.75 -4.31
CA ILE A 13 8.16 -9.58 -4.04
C ILE A 13 7.77 -11.07 -4.07
N ALA A 14 6.64 -11.39 -3.46
CA ALA A 14 6.10 -12.74 -3.40
C ALA A 14 4.59 -12.72 -3.23
N GLU A 15 3.92 -13.77 -3.70
CA GLU A 15 2.51 -14.03 -3.44
C GLU A 15 2.29 -15.53 -3.32
N VAL A 16 1.29 -15.92 -2.54
CA VAL A 16 0.88 -17.34 -2.46
C VAL A 16 0.22 -17.80 -3.76
N SER A 17 -0.58 -16.93 -4.41
CA SER A 17 -1.22 -17.26 -5.68
C SER A 17 -1.57 -16.02 -6.49
N SER A 18 -1.31 -16.06 -7.79
CA SER A 18 -1.69 -14.99 -8.72
C SER A 18 -3.20 -14.94 -9.00
N ILE A 19 -3.95 -16.01 -8.70
CA ILE A 19 -5.40 -16.07 -8.95
C ILE A 19 -6.20 -15.11 -8.06
N THR A 20 -5.63 -14.73 -6.90
CA THR A 20 -6.28 -13.81 -5.97
C THR A 20 -6.04 -12.36 -6.32
N ARG A 21 -5.34 -12.06 -7.43
CA ARG A 21 -5.22 -10.69 -7.94
C ARG A 21 -6.57 -10.23 -8.47
N ILE A 22 -6.91 -8.99 -8.16
CA ILE A 22 -8.21 -8.40 -8.51
C ILE A 22 -7.98 -7.09 -9.23
N GLU A 23 -8.79 -6.83 -10.26
CA GLU A 23 -8.89 -5.52 -10.86
C GLU A 23 -9.88 -4.67 -10.08
N VAL A 24 -9.41 -3.50 -9.64
CA VAL A 24 -10.22 -2.53 -8.90
C VAL A 24 -10.30 -1.22 -9.65
N PRO A 25 -11.43 -0.49 -9.56
CA PRO A 25 -11.53 0.85 -10.11
C PRO A 25 -10.45 1.77 -9.53
N ALA A 26 -9.84 2.59 -10.39
CA ALA A 26 -8.81 3.53 -10.01
C ALA A 26 -9.04 4.89 -10.69
N THR A 27 -8.45 5.94 -10.10
CA THR A 27 -8.43 7.26 -10.71
C THR A 27 -7.59 7.24 -11.98
N THR A 28 -8.03 7.98 -13.00
CA THR A 28 -7.34 8.04 -14.28
C THR A 28 -5.91 8.56 -14.12
N GLY A 29 -4.96 7.82 -14.67
CA GLY A 29 -3.53 8.14 -14.58
C GLY A 29 -2.84 7.66 -13.30
N LEU A 30 -3.51 6.92 -12.41
CA LEU A 30 -2.88 6.26 -11.27
C LEU A 30 -1.75 5.33 -11.75
N LYS A 31 -0.61 5.38 -11.08
CA LYS A 31 0.60 4.63 -11.43
C LYS A 31 0.85 3.46 -10.51
N ALA A 32 1.49 2.42 -11.04
CA ALA A 32 1.97 1.30 -10.25
C ALA A 32 2.83 1.81 -9.08
N GLY A 33 2.63 1.24 -7.89
CA GLY A 33 3.28 1.64 -6.66
C GLY A 33 2.48 2.65 -5.81
N GLN A 34 1.46 3.31 -6.37
CA GLN A 34 0.56 4.19 -5.61
C GLN A 34 -0.51 3.41 -4.84
N LEU A 35 -1.14 4.07 -3.87
CA LEU A 35 -2.24 3.50 -3.10
C LEU A 35 -3.58 3.65 -3.81
N VAL A 36 -4.36 2.57 -3.80
CA VAL A 36 -5.71 2.51 -4.35
C VAL A 36 -6.69 2.05 -3.26
N ASP A 37 -7.90 2.60 -3.30
CA ASP A 37 -8.97 2.20 -2.40
C ASP A 37 -9.47 0.80 -2.72
N TYR A 38 -9.61 -0.02 -1.67
CA TYR A 38 -10.27 -1.31 -1.76
C TYR A 38 -11.33 -1.44 -0.67
N PRO A 39 -12.60 -1.10 -0.98
CA PRO A 39 -13.67 -0.95 0.00
C PRO A 39 -13.91 -2.20 0.87
N LEU A 40 -13.59 -3.38 0.36
CA LEU A 40 -13.79 -4.66 1.06
C LEU A 40 -12.84 -4.86 2.26
N ARG A 41 -11.83 -4.00 2.44
CA ARG A 41 -10.89 -4.09 3.55
C ARG A 41 -10.84 -2.89 4.47
N GLY A 42 -11.51 -1.79 4.12
CA GLY A 42 -11.39 -0.53 4.87
C GLY A 42 -9.97 0.05 4.93
N GLN A 43 -9.03 -0.46 4.13
CA GLN A 43 -7.65 0.02 4.01
C GLN A 43 -7.29 0.15 2.53
N LYS A 44 -6.36 1.06 2.22
CA LYS A 44 -5.80 1.17 0.86
C LYS A 44 -4.77 0.06 0.61
N LEU A 45 -4.62 -0.32 -0.66
CA LEU A 45 -3.64 -1.31 -1.11
C LEU A 45 -2.73 -0.72 -2.18
N VAL A 46 -1.57 -1.33 -2.40
CA VAL A 46 -0.63 -0.88 -3.43
C VAL A 46 -1.07 -1.40 -4.81
N ALA A 47 -1.20 -0.50 -5.77
CA ALA A 47 -1.47 -0.83 -7.16
C ALA A 47 -0.25 -1.53 -7.79
N LEU A 48 -0.46 -2.69 -8.38
CA LEU A 48 0.58 -3.48 -9.04
C LEU A 48 0.81 -3.06 -10.49
N THR A 49 -0.13 -2.34 -11.08
CA THR A 49 -0.08 -1.89 -12.47
C THR A 49 -0.48 -0.42 -12.57
N ASP A 50 -0.03 0.23 -13.63
CA ASP A 50 -0.62 1.50 -14.07
C ASP A 50 -2.10 1.31 -14.38
N GLU A 51 -2.87 2.37 -14.17
CA GLU A 51 -4.28 2.44 -14.55
C GLU A 51 -4.42 2.24 -16.06
N ARG A 52 -5.28 1.30 -16.43
CA ARG A 52 -5.71 1.05 -17.80
C ARG A 52 -7.21 0.79 -17.80
N ASN A 53 -7.94 1.50 -18.65
CA ASN A 53 -9.40 1.37 -18.80
C ASN A 53 -10.19 1.61 -17.49
N GLY A 54 -9.69 2.48 -16.62
CA GLY A 54 -10.27 2.84 -15.33
C GLY A 54 -9.96 1.86 -14.21
N THR A 55 -9.08 0.87 -14.41
CA THR A 55 -8.76 -0.14 -13.39
C THR A 55 -7.26 -0.35 -13.19
N VAL A 56 -6.90 -0.86 -12.01
CA VAL A 56 -5.56 -1.37 -11.68
C VAL A 56 -5.66 -2.74 -11.04
N GLN A 57 -4.60 -3.54 -11.15
CA GLN A 57 -4.49 -4.79 -10.41
C GLN A 57 -3.93 -4.57 -9.01
N ILE A 58 -4.49 -5.28 -8.04
CA ILE A 58 -4.00 -5.39 -6.67
C ILE A 58 -3.80 -6.86 -6.29
N GLN A 59 -2.92 -7.15 -5.33
CA GLN A 59 -2.87 -8.44 -4.64
C GLN A 59 -3.34 -8.24 -3.21
N PRO A 60 -4.62 -8.53 -2.91
CA PRO A 60 -5.14 -8.36 -1.57
C PRO A 60 -4.50 -9.37 -0.60
N HIS A 61 -4.36 -10.65 -0.92
CA HIS A 61 -4.09 -11.67 0.11
C HIS A 61 -2.68 -12.25 0.07
N ASN A 62 -2.14 -12.54 1.26
CA ASN A 62 -0.96 -13.40 1.47
C ASN A 62 0.21 -13.08 0.51
N CYS A 63 0.70 -11.84 0.57
CA CYS A 63 1.71 -11.35 -0.34
C CYS A 63 2.76 -10.50 0.38
N ILE A 64 3.88 -10.27 -0.30
CA ILE A 64 4.93 -9.38 0.18
C ILE A 64 5.06 -8.23 -0.81
N ILE A 65 4.80 -7.01 -0.33
CA ILE A 65 4.83 -5.78 -1.11
C ILE A 65 6.11 -4.99 -0.79
N ASN A 66 6.80 -4.57 -1.84
CA ASN A 66 7.92 -3.66 -1.80
C ASN A 66 7.41 -2.22 -1.86
N LEU A 67 7.59 -1.51 -0.76
CA LEU A 67 7.23 -0.11 -0.61
C LEU A 67 8.24 0.85 -1.23
N ALA A 68 9.39 0.38 -1.75
CA ALA A 68 10.42 1.25 -2.35
C ALA A 68 9.90 2.16 -3.48
N TYR A 69 8.77 1.81 -4.06
CA TYR A 69 8.13 2.53 -5.15
C TYR A 69 6.83 3.24 -4.73
N THR A 70 6.43 3.08 -3.47
CA THR A 70 5.26 3.74 -2.89
C THR A 70 5.68 5.06 -2.25
N PRO A 71 4.98 6.18 -2.54
CA PRO A 71 5.31 7.47 -1.93
C PRO A 71 5.06 7.44 -0.42
N MET A 72 6.03 7.91 0.36
CA MET A 72 5.94 7.99 1.82
C MET A 72 4.74 8.84 2.24
N SER A 73 4.46 9.94 1.53
CA SER A 73 3.30 10.80 1.79
C SER A 73 1.95 10.08 1.68
N GLU A 74 1.83 9.12 0.76
CA GLU A 74 0.59 8.34 0.61
C GLU A 74 0.43 7.32 1.74
N ILE A 75 1.52 6.65 2.14
CA ILE A 75 1.51 5.73 3.29
C ILE A 75 1.13 6.48 4.56
N GLN A 76 1.72 7.66 4.78
CA GLN A 76 1.41 8.50 5.93
C GLN A 76 -0.06 8.92 5.95
N ALA A 77 -0.63 9.30 4.81
CA ALA A 77 -2.04 9.68 4.73
C ALA A 77 -3.00 8.49 4.93
N ALA A 78 -2.63 7.30 4.45
CA ALA A 78 -3.50 6.13 4.48
C ALA A 78 -3.44 5.34 5.80
N PHE A 79 -2.29 5.38 6.49
CA PHE A 79 -2.02 4.62 7.71
C PHE A 79 -1.74 5.53 8.92
N ALA A 80 -1.98 6.85 8.80
CA ALA A 80 -2.14 7.70 9.96
C ALA A 80 -3.26 7.09 10.81
N VAL A 81 -2.86 6.44 11.90
CA VAL A 81 -3.79 6.06 12.97
C VAL A 81 -4.42 7.38 13.39
N GLU A 82 -5.75 7.49 13.26
CA GLU A 82 -6.46 8.64 13.81
C GLU A 82 -6.00 8.78 15.25
N ALA A 83 -5.46 9.96 15.59
CA ALA A 83 -4.93 10.21 16.90
C ALA A 83 -5.96 9.78 17.95
N HIS A 84 -5.71 8.66 18.62
CA HIS A 84 -6.51 8.30 19.77
C HIS A 84 -6.08 9.25 20.88
N SER A 85 -6.91 10.26 21.11
CA SER A 85 -6.85 11.05 22.33
C SER A 85 -6.91 10.09 23.51
N ASP A 86 -5.88 10.08 24.35
CA ASP A 86 -6.06 9.48 25.67
C ASP A 86 -7.11 10.28 26.47
N VAL A 87 -7.52 9.72 27.61
CA VAL A 87 -8.51 10.31 28.51
C VAL A 87 -8.03 11.65 29.12
N GLU A 88 -6.76 12.04 28.93
CA GLU A 88 -6.19 13.32 29.38
C GLU A 88 -6.01 14.37 28.25
N GLY A 89 -6.41 14.06 27.01
CA GLY A 89 -6.31 14.99 25.89
C GLY A 89 -4.89 15.13 25.32
N ASN A 90 -3.97 14.21 25.65
CA ASN A 90 -2.68 14.13 24.99
C ASN A 90 -2.86 13.42 23.64
N VAL A 91 -2.63 14.18 22.58
CA VAL A 91 -2.59 13.68 21.21
C VAL A 91 -1.27 12.91 21.07
N MET A 92 -1.27 11.61 21.34
CA MET A 92 -0.17 10.75 20.90
C MET A 92 -0.23 10.67 19.37
N SER A 93 0.41 11.62 18.69
CA SER A 93 0.88 11.38 17.33
C SER A 93 1.90 10.25 17.43
N VAL A 94 1.42 9.02 17.24
CA VAL A 94 2.29 7.88 16.97
C VAL A 94 3.11 8.32 15.76
N GLY A 95 4.38 8.64 15.97
CA GLY A 95 5.19 9.28 14.94
C GLY A 95 5.12 8.44 13.68
N ASN A 96 4.94 9.06 12.51
CA ASN A 96 4.75 8.36 11.24
C ASN A 96 5.81 7.28 10.92
N HIS A 97 6.97 7.33 11.57
CA HIS A 97 8.00 6.29 11.52
C HIS A 97 7.54 5.00 12.23
N ASP A 98 6.92 5.11 13.40
CA ASP A 98 6.44 3.98 14.20
C ASP A 98 5.31 3.24 13.49
N ALA A 99 4.45 3.94 12.74
CA ALA A 99 3.37 3.33 11.97
C ALA A 99 3.89 2.49 10.79
N LEU A 100 4.88 3.01 10.03
CA LEU A 100 5.53 2.25 8.97
C LEU A 100 6.30 1.04 9.54
N GLU A 101 7.06 1.23 10.61
CA GLU A 101 7.78 0.14 11.26
C GLU A 101 6.82 -0.92 11.82
N ALA A 102 5.72 -0.51 12.44
CA ALA A 102 4.66 -1.40 12.90
C ALA A 102 4.06 -2.18 11.73
N LEU A 103 3.74 -1.51 10.61
CA LEU A 103 3.21 -2.15 9.41
C LEU A 103 4.21 -3.16 8.80
N GLN A 104 5.51 -2.82 8.76
CA GLN A 104 6.55 -3.73 8.25
C GLN A 104 6.83 -4.91 9.17
N LYS A 105 6.65 -4.75 10.49
CA LYS A 105 6.87 -5.80 11.48
C LYS A 105 5.67 -6.72 11.65
N ALA A 106 4.46 -6.17 11.68
CA ALA A 106 3.23 -6.92 11.91
C ALA A 106 2.59 -7.41 10.60
N GLY A 107 2.78 -6.68 9.49
CA GLY A 107 1.99 -6.88 8.27
C GLY A 107 0.55 -6.37 8.45
N ASP A 108 -0.35 -6.82 7.57
CA ASP A 108 -1.80 -6.61 7.71
C ASP A 108 -2.56 -7.88 8.15
N ASN A 109 -3.83 -7.69 8.51
CA ASN A 109 -4.72 -8.77 8.96
C ASN A 109 -5.06 -9.82 7.88
N TYR A 110 -4.59 -9.63 6.65
CA TYR A 110 -4.84 -10.50 5.51
C TYR A 110 -3.56 -11.14 4.96
N GLY A 111 -2.46 -11.10 5.73
CA GLY A 111 -1.20 -11.73 5.41
C GLY A 111 -0.34 -10.93 4.42
N VAL A 112 -0.60 -9.64 4.23
CA VAL A 112 0.26 -8.75 3.44
C VAL A 112 1.41 -8.28 4.32
N MET A 113 2.63 -8.54 3.87
CA MET A 113 3.86 -8.08 4.51
C MET A 113 4.46 -6.95 3.69
N TYR A 114 4.95 -5.91 4.36
CA TYR A 114 5.51 -4.74 3.70
C TYR A 114 7.03 -4.67 3.91
N ARG A 115 7.79 -4.38 2.86
CA ARG A 115 9.26 -4.36 2.86
C ARG A 115 9.80 -3.14 2.09
N GLY A 116 11.06 -2.79 2.35
CA GLY A 116 11.74 -1.69 1.65
C GLY A 116 11.47 -0.32 2.25
N THR A 117 12.32 0.65 1.93
CA THR A 117 12.19 2.03 2.38
C THR A 117 11.32 2.80 1.38
N PRO A 118 10.18 3.38 1.79
CA PRO A 118 9.32 4.14 0.89
C PRO A 118 10.03 5.26 0.16
N ARG A 119 9.51 5.60 -1.03
CA ARG A 119 10.02 6.71 -1.82
C ARG A 119 9.73 8.03 -1.10
N PRO A 120 10.70 8.93 -0.92
CA PRO A 120 10.47 10.24 -0.31
C PRO A 120 9.45 11.08 -1.08
#